data_AF-A0A392NUQ9-F1
#
_entry.id   AF-A0A392NUQ9-F1
#
_cell.length_a   1.000
_cell.length_b   1.000
_cell.length_c   1.000
_cell.angle_alpha   90.00
_cell.angle_beta   90.00
_cell.angle_gamma   90.00
#
_symmetry.space_group_name_H-M   'P 1'
#
loop_
_entity.id
_entity.type
_entity.pdbx_description
1 polymer ?
#
loop_
_entity_poly.entity_id
_entity_poly.type
_entity_poly.pdbx_seq_one_letter_code
_entity_poly.pdbx_strand_id
1 'polypeptide(L)' 'LETDSSILLKKANAALEKYKMHAVVANELSTRKEQVVVTTGVEKITVLRDNSDSANDVEKPLIKLLSERHATYIEDSGR' A
#
# COMPACT_ATOMS: atom_id res chain seq x y z
N LEU A 1 8.91 -3.47 3.27
CA LEU A 1 10.16 -3.23 2.52
C LEU A 1 10.86 -4.55 2.27
N GLU A 2 11.09 -4.91 1.01
CA GLU A 2 11.88 -6.08 0.61
C GLU A 2 12.82 -5.71 -0.55
N THR A 3 13.79 -6.56 -0.86
CA THR A 3 14.67 -6.41 -2.04
C THR A 3 14.37 -7.43 -3.14
N ASP A 4 13.50 -8.41 -2.86
CA ASP A 4 13.07 -9.44 -3.80
C ASP A 4 11.56 -9.35 -4.01
N SER A 5 11.16 -8.97 -5.22
CA SER A 5 9.75 -8.83 -5.63
C SER A 5 8.96 -10.15 -5.51
N SER A 6 9.61 -11.31 -5.63
CA SER A 6 8.93 -12.60 -5.59
C SER A 6 8.35 -12.93 -4.20
N ILE A 7 8.95 -12.41 -3.13
CA ILE A 7 8.50 -12.62 -1.74
C ILE A 7 7.70 -11.46 -1.16
N LEU A 8 7.70 -10.30 -1.83
CA LEU A 8 7.14 -9.05 -1.30
C LEU A 8 5.67 -9.22 -0.89
N LEU A 9 4.82 -9.71 -1.79
CA LEU A 9 3.38 -9.88 -1.51
C LEU A 9 3.10 -10.99 -0.52
N LYS A 10 3.92 -12.07 -0.53
CA LYS A 10 3.78 -13.17 0.42
C LYS A 10 4.00 -12.67 1.85
N LYS A 11 5.06 -11.89 2.07
CA LYS A 11 5.35 -11.30 3.39
C LYS A 11 4.34 -10.24 3.79
N ALA A 12 3.86 -9.43 2.84
CA ALA A 12 2.82 -8.44 3.11
C ALA A 12 1.50 -9.08 3.58
N ASN A 13 1.06 -10.15 2.90
CA ASN A 13 -0.13 -10.91 3.30
C ASN A 13 0.07 -11.63 4.64
N ALA A 14 1.25 -12.21 4.88
CA ALA A 14 1.55 -12.81 6.18
C ALA A 14 1.52 -11.79 7.33
N ALA A 15 1.96 -10.54 7.09
CA ALA A 15 1.88 -9.47 8.07
C ALA A 15 0.44 -9.06 8.38
N LEU A 16 -0.43 -8.97 7.37
CA LEU A 16 -1.87 -8.72 7.56
C LEU A 16 -2.49 -9.77 8.50
N GLU A 17 -2.27 -11.05 8.21
CA GLU A 17 -2.87 -12.15 8.96
C GLU A 17 -2.31 -12.26 10.39
N LYS A 18 -1.00 -12.05 10.55
CA LYS A 18 -0.30 -12.15 11.84
C LYS A 18 -0.69 -11.01 12.77
N TYR A 19 -0.81 -9.79 12.26
CA TYR A 19 -1.01 -8.59 13.08
C TYR A 19 -2.44 -8.05 13.06
N LYS A 20 -3.35 -8.69 12.31
CA LYS A 20 -4.77 -8.28 12.19
C LYS A 20 -4.92 -6.80 11.77
N MET A 21 -4.08 -6.37 10.83
CA MET A 21 -4.08 -5.01 10.29
C MET A 21 -5.11 -4.88 9.17
N HIS A 22 -5.63 -3.67 8.95
CA HIS A 22 -6.56 -3.38 7.85
C HIS A 22 -5.88 -3.32 6.47
N ALA A 23 -4.62 -2.87 6.43
CA ALA A 23 -3.84 -2.76 5.21
C ALA A 23 -2.34 -2.89 5.50
N VAL A 24 -1.58 -3.36 4.50
CA VAL A 24 -0.11 -3.33 4.49
C VAL A 24 0.36 -2.67 3.22
N VAL A 25 1.27 -1.71 3.35
CA VAL A 25 1.97 -1.07 2.22
C VAL A 25 3.28 -1.82 1.99
N ALA A 26 3.41 -2.43 0.82
CA ALA A 26 4.52 -3.26 0.41
C ALA A 26 5.31 -2.57 -0.71
N ASN A 27 6.62 -2.49 -0.56
CA ASN A 27 7.51 -1.83 -1.52
C ASN A 27 8.82 -2.59 -1.68
N GLU A 28 9.34 -2.62 -2.90
CA GLU A 28 10.71 -3.06 -3.17
C GLU A 28 11.68 -1.90 -2.94
N LEU A 29 12.86 -2.17 -2.39
CA LEU A 29 13.86 -1.16 -2.04
C LEU A 29 14.28 -0.30 -3.24
N SER A 30 14.40 -0.91 -4.41
CA SER A 30 14.83 -0.32 -5.68
C SER A 30 13.80 0.67 -6.24
N THR A 31 12.51 0.40 -6.06
CA THR A 31 11.39 1.16 -6.64
C THR A 31 10.54 1.87 -5.59
N ARG A 32 10.99 1.94 -4.33
CA ARG A 32 10.16 2.44 -3.20
C ARG A 32 9.59 3.85 -3.35
N LYS A 33 10.25 4.72 -4.13
CA LYS A 33 9.81 6.09 -4.44
C LYS A 33 8.87 6.16 -5.64
N GLU A 34 8.89 5.11 -6.46
CA GLU A 34 8.22 5.04 -7.76
C GLU A 34 6.90 4.26 -7.66
N GLN A 35 6.90 3.18 -6.87
CA GLN A 35 5.79 2.25 -6.79
C GLN A 35 5.69 1.59 -5.41
N VAL A 36 4.45 1.44 -4.94
CA VAL A 36 4.11 0.60 -3.79
C VAL A 36 2.86 -0.22 -4.11
N VAL A 37 2.68 -1.32 -3.38
CA VAL A 37 1.46 -2.13 -3.43
C VAL A 37 0.78 -2.10 -2.07
N VAL A 38 -0.47 -1.65 -2.03
CA VAL A 38 -1.30 -1.70 -0.83
C VAL A 38 -2.17 -2.94 -0.88
N THR A 39 -1.98 -3.86 0.06
CA THR A 39 -2.78 -5.08 0.20
C THR A 39 -3.69 -5.00 1.42
N THR A 40 -4.93 -5.46 1.26
CA THR A 40 -5.91 -5.71 2.36
C THR A 40 -6.19 -7.22 2.52
N GLY A 41 -5.37 -8.07 1.90
CA GLY A 41 -5.51 -9.53 1.89
C GLY A 41 -6.31 -10.01 0.70
N VAL A 42 -7.50 -9.45 0.50
CA VAL A 42 -8.37 -9.73 -0.66
C VAL A 42 -7.99 -8.87 -1.86
N GLU A 43 -7.82 -7.57 -1.63
CA GLU A 43 -7.46 -6.63 -2.68
C GLU A 43 -5.98 -6.28 -2.67
N LYS A 44 -5.45 -6.02 -3.86
CA LYS A 44 -4.09 -5.53 -4.09
C LYS A 44 -4.18 -4.35 -5.03
N ILE A 45 -3.78 -3.17 -4.56
CA ILE A 45 -3.77 -1.95 -5.36
C ILE A 45 -2.32 -1.51 -5.53
N THR A 46 -1.88 -1.43 -6.78
CA THR A 46 -0.59 -0.82 -7.12
C THR A 46 -0.77 0.69 -7.20
N VAL A 47 0.05 1.42 -6.44
CA VAL A 47 0.13 2.87 -6.47
C VAL A 47 1.45 3.26 -7.12
N LEU A 48 1.38 4.12 -8.12
CA LEU A 48 2.55 4.66 -8.83
C LEU A 48 2.73 6.13 -8.47
N ARG A 49 3.97 6.61 -8.52
CA ARG A 49 4.27 8.04 -8.43
C ARG A 49 3.53 8.83 -9.49
N ASP A 50 3.31 10.10 -9.20
CA ASP A 50 2.90 11.06 -10.21
C ASP A 50 4.12 11.47 -11.06
N ASN A 51 4.03 11.25 -12.38
CA ASN A 51 5.09 11.60 -13.33
C ASN A 51 5.00 13.05 -13.84
N SER A 52 4.06 13.85 -13.33
CA SER A 52 3.91 15.27 -13.69
C SER A 52 5.10 16.14 -13.29
N ASP A 53 5.82 15.75 -12.22
CA ASP A 53 7.00 16.43 -11.72
C ASP A 53 8.04 15.39 -11.28
N SER A 54 9.30 15.59 -11.68
CA SER A 54 10.44 14.80 -11.25
C SER A 54 10.65 14.77 -9.73
N ALA A 55 10.19 15.81 -9.02
CA ALA A 55 10.27 15.92 -7.56
C ALA A 55 9.13 15.19 -6.82
N ASN A 56 8.11 14.70 -7.53
CA ASN A 56 7.03 13.92 -6.92
C ASN A 56 7.49 12.48 -6.66
N ASP A 57 7.36 12.06 -5.39
CA ASP A 57 7.44 10.66 -4.99
C ASP A 57 6.00 10.05 -4.87
N VAL A 58 5.92 8.75 -4.58
CA VAL A 58 4.67 7.96 -4.49
C VAL A 58 3.75 8.32 -3.31
N GLU A 59 4.20 9.12 -2.34
CA GLU A 59 3.46 9.41 -1.11
C GLU A 59 2.16 10.16 -1.38
N LYS A 60 2.12 11.12 -2.31
CA LYS A 60 0.89 11.89 -2.61
C LYS A 60 -0.27 10.98 -3.02
N PRO A 61 -0.16 10.14 -4.06
CA PRO A 61 -1.23 9.22 -4.43
C PRO A 61 -1.48 8.13 -3.37
N LEU A 62 -0.43 7.70 -2.64
CA LEU A 62 -0.58 6.72 -1.55
C LEU A 62 -1.43 7.25 -0.40
N ILE A 63 -1.16 8.47 0.06
CA ILE A 63 -1.89 9.13 1.15
C ILE A 63 -3.36 9.26 0.76
N LYS A 64 -3.65 9.72 -0.47
CA LYS A 64 -5.02 9.85 -0.97
C LYS A 64 -5.79 8.52 -0.88
N LEU A 65 -5.19 7.43 -1.39
CA LEU A 65 -5.80 6.10 -1.36
C LEU A 65 -6.06 5.61 0.08
N LEU A 66 -5.10 5.79 0.98
CA LEU A 66 -5.23 5.35 2.37
C LEU A 66 -6.27 6.18 3.13
N SER A 67 -6.35 7.49 2.87
CA SER A 67 -7.37 8.37 3.45
C SER A 67 -8.78 7.95 3.01
N GLU A 68 -8.98 7.67 1.72
CA GLU A 68 -10.27 7.21 1.19
C GLU A 68 -10.69 5.87 1.83
N ARG A 69 -9.76 4.89 1.88
CA ARG A 69 -10.01 3.59 2.51
C ARG A 69 -10.31 3.70 4.01
N HIS A 70 -9.61 4.58 4.71
CA HIS A 70 -9.85 4.81 6.12
C HIS A 70 -11.22 5.45 6.37
N ALA A 71 -11.66 6.38 5.52
CA ALA A 71 -13.00 6.95 5.60
C ALA A 71 -14.09 5.87 5.42
N THR A 72 -13.98 5.01 4.40
CA THR A 72 -14.90 3.89 4.21
C THR A 72 -14.92 2.94 5.41
N TYR A 73 -13.76 2.61 5.97
CA TYR A 73 -13.69 1.75 7.16
C TYR A 73 -14.40 2.35 8.37
N ILE A 74 -14.28 3.66 8.59
CA ILE A 74 -14.98 4.37 9.68
C ILE A 74 -16.49 4.33 9.45
N GLU A 75 -16.96 4.58 8.22
CA GLU A 75 -18.38 4.55 7.87
C GLU A 75 -18.99 3.16 8.05
N ASP A 76 -18.28 2.11 7.67
CA ASP A 76 -18.73 0.72 7.82
C ASP A 76 -18.67 0.23 9.27
N SER A 77 -17.68 0.68 10.06
CA SER A 77 -17.55 0.33 11.48
C SER A 77 -18.59 1.02 12.38
N GLY A 78 -19.25 2.08 11.87
CA GLY A 78 -20.31 2.79 12.56
C GLY A 78 -21.71 2.19 12.39
N ARG A 79 -21.87 1.13 11.59
CA ARG A 79 -23.12 0.38 11.39
C ARG A 79 -23.21 -0.85 12.29
#